data_AF-A0A497Q638-F1
#
_entry.id   AF-A0A497Q638-F1
#
_cell.length_a   1.000
_cell.length_b   1.000
_cell.length_c   1.000
_cell.angle_alpha   90.00
_cell.angle_beta   90.00
_cell.angle_gamma   90.00
#
_symmetry.space_group_name_H-M   'P 1'
#
loop_
_entity.id
_entity.type
_entity.pdbx_description
1 polymer ?
#
loop_
_entity_poly.entity_id
_entity_poly.type
_entity_poly.pdbx_seq_one_letter_code
_entity_poly.pdbx_strand_id
1 'polypeptide(L)'
;MRREGQTVLSGQWRLVLAITFVVWISSLYAAMWYVNQSEPSIGGESNQEWLVQEGDIVEFEFSVIANGSAHTLVDRILLEYNYNELEQDAWGYRILRVRATDVPTEINVTSIAEQVVSLSGPVQIEQELNGAWEARRDIVLPFFTPIGLWSNLTDEFRSLLPVGASVDHTRSWVGEHIYTLRWVSGGFWYYVMHVWEESDGVLQATTVNVTSSDGETDLFEIHLSGQQMSYETERLQIDNASIRNAVVGLLISVGVVSFPFVGGYALLRGRHASKAEAEEPHFRYQEKYYEISSILDRWDDIERTYRLLWVGANVFCFVLGHGTFALLLRISETATDAFPIYVVIVGGISLGGAIVVVLYRYMARLTRLCSEEITHVFASEVPLISFLLGFVSFLLVPLASSVLTVPTVAGRMIMLSLLVLFVFITVVAYVVMRPSKSLGVTRRALDTELEQIQEHMKQNGEM
;
A
#
# COMPACT_ATOMS: atom_id res chain seq x y z
N MET A 1 -38.01 43.92 18.70
CA MET A 1 -37.08 43.03 19.42
C MET A 1 -36.37 42.15 18.40
N ARG A 2 -35.08 42.40 18.15
CA ARG A 2 -34.23 41.55 17.31
C ARG A 2 -34.14 40.17 17.95
N ARG A 3 -34.70 39.14 17.32
CA ARG A 3 -34.33 37.76 17.63
C ARG A 3 -33.03 37.49 16.90
N GLU A 4 -31.97 37.28 17.67
CA GLU A 4 -30.68 36.83 17.17
C GLU A 4 -30.88 35.55 16.37
N GLY A 5 -30.48 35.59 15.09
CA GLY A 5 -30.44 34.44 14.22
C GLY A 5 -29.38 33.46 14.72
N GLN A 6 -29.77 32.57 15.63
CA GLN A 6 -28.98 31.39 15.92
C GLN A 6 -29.13 30.41 14.77
N THR A 7 -28.03 30.16 14.07
CA THR A 7 -27.87 29.12 13.06
C THR A 7 -28.28 27.75 13.63
N VAL A 8 -29.48 27.27 13.27
CA VAL A 8 -30.01 26.00 13.76
C VAL A 8 -29.42 24.84 12.96
N LEU A 9 -28.15 24.54 13.21
CA LEU A 9 -27.75 23.13 13.24
C LEU A 9 -28.39 22.56 14.50
N SER A 10 -29.33 21.61 14.36
CA SER A 10 -29.98 20.95 15.50
C SER A 10 -28.93 20.48 16.51
N GLY A 11 -29.25 20.44 17.81
CA GLY A 11 -28.30 20.04 18.85
C GLY A 11 -27.58 18.71 18.57
N GLN A 12 -28.27 17.78 17.89
CA GLN A 12 -27.71 16.50 17.45
C GLN A 12 -26.62 16.65 16.38
N TRP A 13 -26.75 17.59 15.44
CA TRP A 13 -25.73 17.83 14.41
C TRP A 13 -24.51 18.59 14.92
N ARG A 14 -24.70 19.50 15.89
CA ARG A 14 -23.58 20.13 16.61
C ARG A 14 -22.79 19.09 17.39
N LEU A 15 -23.49 18.12 18.00
CA LEU A 15 -22.89 16.99 18.68
C LEU A 15 -22.15 16.08 17.69
N VAL A 16 -22.74 15.72 16.55
CA VAL A 16 -22.08 14.91 15.52
C VAL A 16 -20.83 15.61 15.00
N LEU A 17 -20.90 16.88 14.61
CA LEU A 17 -19.73 17.64 14.15
C LEU A 17 -18.65 17.76 15.24
N ALA A 18 -19.04 17.99 16.50
CA ALA A 18 -18.11 18.03 17.62
C ALA A 18 -17.44 16.67 17.83
N ILE A 19 -18.19 15.56 17.76
CA ILE A 19 -17.66 14.21 17.87
C ILE A 19 -16.73 13.91 16.68
N THR A 20 -17.13 14.18 15.44
CA THR A 20 -16.28 13.94 14.26
C THR A 20 -15.02 14.79 14.30
N PHE A 21 -15.10 16.05 14.77
CA PHE A 21 -13.94 16.93 14.94
C PHE A 21 -13.01 16.46 16.07
N VAL A 22 -13.56 16.00 17.20
CA VAL A 22 -12.76 15.40 18.28
C VAL A 22 -12.10 14.12 17.78
N VAL A 23 -12.82 13.23 17.10
CA VAL A 23 -12.24 12.02 16.49
C VAL A 23 -11.17 12.38 15.47
N TRP A 24 -11.36 13.44 14.68
CA TRP A 24 -10.37 13.94 13.71
C TRP A 24 -9.11 14.50 14.38
N ILE A 25 -9.26 15.39 15.37
CA ILE A 25 -8.11 15.92 16.12
C ILE A 25 -7.43 14.82 16.92
N SER A 26 -8.18 13.91 17.54
CA SER A 26 -7.62 12.79 18.30
C SER A 26 -6.92 11.78 17.40
N SER A 27 -7.40 11.54 16.17
CA SER A 27 -6.70 10.68 15.20
C SER A 27 -5.46 11.34 14.63
N LEU A 28 -5.49 12.65 14.34
CA LEU A 28 -4.30 13.43 13.96
C LEU A 28 -3.28 13.53 15.10
N TYR A 29 -3.74 13.76 16.32
CA TYR A 29 -2.89 13.82 17.51
C TYR A 29 -2.33 12.45 17.83
N ALA A 30 -3.11 11.38 17.76
CA ALA A 30 -2.62 10.02 17.94
C ALA A 30 -1.61 9.65 16.84
N ALA A 31 -1.88 10.01 15.58
CA ALA A 31 -0.93 9.81 14.48
C ALA A 31 0.37 10.61 14.69
N MET A 32 0.29 11.89 15.05
CA MET A 32 1.48 12.72 15.34
C MET A 32 2.22 12.30 16.60
N TRP A 33 1.51 11.90 17.66
CA TRP A 33 2.10 11.39 18.90
C TRP A 33 2.79 10.05 18.66
N TYR A 34 2.18 9.16 17.88
CA TYR A 34 2.80 7.89 17.47
C TYR A 34 4.00 8.12 16.56
N VAL A 35 3.91 9.04 15.59
CA VAL A 35 5.04 9.43 14.72
C VAL A 35 6.20 9.99 15.56
N ASN A 36 5.91 10.89 16.51
CA ASN A 36 6.92 11.49 17.39
C ASN A 36 7.49 10.54 18.45
N GLN A 37 6.76 9.49 18.87
CA GLN A 37 7.33 8.41 19.68
C GLN A 37 8.14 7.40 18.83
N SER A 38 8.00 7.45 17.50
CA SER A 38 8.62 6.53 16.55
C SER A 38 9.74 7.12 15.72
N GLU A 39 10.22 8.34 16.02
CA GLU A 39 11.64 8.59 15.86
C GLU A 39 12.32 7.84 17.02
N PRO A 40 12.87 6.63 16.83
CA PRO A 40 14.04 6.31 17.64
C PRO A 40 14.97 7.48 17.35
N SER A 41 15.32 8.21 18.40
CA SER A 41 16.34 9.26 18.36
C SER A 41 17.41 8.87 17.34
N ILE A 42 17.36 9.50 16.16
CA ILE A 42 18.41 9.40 15.16
C ILE A 42 19.59 10.10 15.84
N GLY A 43 20.38 9.31 16.56
CA GLY A 43 21.33 9.80 17.56
C GLY A 43 21.60 8.87 18.76
N GLY A 44 21.05 7.66 18.81
CA GLY A 44 21.51 6.61 19.72
C GLY A 44 22.19 5.51 18.94
N GLU A 45 23.47 5.26 19.18
CA GLU A 45 24.18 4.06 18.74
C GLU A 45 23.29 2.84 19.05
N SER A 46 22.77 2.18 18.01
CA SER A 46 22.13 0.87 18.17
C SER A 46 23.17 -0.05 18.80
N ASN A 47 22.82 -0.72 19.90
CA ASN A 47 23.71 -1.72 20.48
C ASN A 47 24.10 -2.70 19.37
N GLN A 48 25.41 -2.79 19.13
CA GLN A 48 25.97 -3.74 18.17
C GLN A 48 25.71 -5.14 18.74
N GLU A 49 24.95 -5.96 18.03
CA GLU A 49 24.57 -7.28 18.51
C GLU A 49 24.41 -8.29 17.38
N TRP A 50 24.62 -9.56 17.71
CA TRP A 50 24.24 -10.69 16.88
C TRP A 50 22.81 -11.07 17.22
N LEU A 51 21.90 -10.91 16.25
CA LEU A 51 20.52 -11.38 16.38
C LEU A 51 20.36 -12.84 15.96
N VAL A 52 21.22 -13.29 15.04
CA VAL A 52 21.34 -14.68 14.64
C VAL A 52 21.85 -15.51 15.81
N GLN A 53 21.27 -16.68 16.00
CA GLN A 53 21.64 -17.65 17.02
C GLN A 53 22.09 -18.97 16.39
N GLU A 54 22.83 -19.76 17.16
CA GLU A 54 23.14 -21.13 16.76
C GLU A 54 21.85 -21.93 16.54
N GLY A 55 21.79 -22.63 15.40
CA GLY A 55 20.63 -23.40 14.99
C GLY A 55 19.67 -22.67 14.06
N ASP A 56 19.82 -21.36 13.85
CA ASP A 56 19.03 -20.61 12.86
C ASP A 56 19.33 -21.13 11.45
N ILE A 57 18.29 -21.25 10.63
CA ILE A 57 18.35 -21.81 9.28
C ILE A 57 17.90 -20.77 8.27
N VAL A 58 18.63 -20.67 7.17
CA VAL A 58 18.28 -19.82 6.02
C VAL A 58 18.40 -20.60 4.72
N GLU A 59 17.49 -20.32 3.79
CA GLU A 59 17.36 -20.98 2.50
C GLU A 59 17.58 -19.98 1.37
N PHE A 60 18.45 -20.31 0.42
CA PHE A 60 18.81 -19.47 -0.71
C PHE A 60 18.52 -20.16 -2.05
N GLU A 61 17.91 -19.41 -2.97
CA GLU A 61 17.84 -19.77 -4.38
C GLU A 61 19.17 -19.46 -5.07
N PHE A 62 19.71 -20.43 -5.80
CA PHE A 62 21.02 -20.38 -6.45
C PHE A 62 20.89 -20.17 -7.97
N SER A 63 21.51 -19.11 -8.49
CA SER A 63 21.60 -18.78 -9.92
C SER A 63 23.06 -18.62 -10.34
N VAL A 64 23.45 -19.27 -11.44
CA VAL A 64 24.86 -19.36 -11.83
C VAL A 64 25.00 -19.26 -13.35
N ILE A 65 25.94 -18.44 -13.80
CA ILE A 65 26.44 -18.40 -15.17
C ILE A 65 27.96 -18.57 -15.08
N ALA A 66 28.45 -19.82 -15.12
CA ALA A 66 29.87 -20.10 -15.03
C ALA A 66 30.42 -20.60 -16.36
N ASN A 67 31.57 -20.05 -16.76
CA ASN A 67 32.40 -20.50 -17.85
C ASN A 67 33.57 -21.32 -17.26
N GLY A 68 33.41 -22.65 -17.22
CA GLY A 68 34.33 -23.56 -16.53
C GLY A 68 35.76 -23.66 -17.10
N SER A 69 36.19 -22.73 -17.97
CA SER A 69 37.54 -22.60 -18.52
C SER A 69 38.49 -21.78 -17.64
N ALA A 70 37.96 -20.80 -16.88
CA ALA A 70 38.78 -19.77 -16.23
C ALA A 70 39.20 -20.10 -14.78
N HIS A 71 38.63 -21.15 -14.16
CA HIS A 71 38.93 -21.58 -12.78
C HIS A 71 38.90 -20.41 -11.78
N THR A 72 37.78 -19.70 -11.74
CA THR A 72 37.63 -18.46 -10.96
C THR A 72 37.19 -18.71 -9.52
N LEU A 73 37.03 -17.63 -8.75
CA LEU A 73 36.44 -17.70 -7.42
C LEU A 73 35.01 -18.30 -7.45
N VAL A 74 34.26 -18.08 -8.53
CA VAL A 74 32.92 -18.65 -8.69
C VAL A 74 33.00 -20.17 -8.75
N ASP A 75 33.93 -20.74 -9.51
CA ASP A 75 34.12 -22.21 -9.57
C ASP A 75 34.42 -22.81 -8.19
N ARG A 76 35.21 -22.10 -7.36
CA ARG A 76 35.51 -22.55 -6.00
C ARG A 76 34.28 -22.52 -5.10
N ILE A 77 33.44 -21.49 -5.21
CA ILE A 77 32.16 -21.41 -4.47
C ILE A 77 31.25 -22.57 -4.89
N LEU A 78 31.12 -22.83 -6.20
CA LEU A 78 30.27 -23.92 -6.69
C LEU A 78 30.74 -25.30 -6.21
N LEU A 79 32.06 -25.49 -6.13
CA LEU A 79 32.66 -26.71 -5.60
C LEU A 79 32.40 -26.86 -4.09
N GLU A 80 32.63 -25.81 -3.29
CA GLU A 80 32.45 -25.86 -1.84
C GLU A 80 31.01 -26.19 -1.45
N TYR A 81 30.04 -25.61 -2.16
CA TYR A 81 28.61 -25.78 -1.87
C TYR A 81 27.95 -26.94 -2.64
N ASN A 82 28.75 -27.79 -3.30
CA ASN A 82 28.26 -28.93 -4.09
C ASN A 82 27.07 -28.56 -4.99
N TYR A 83 27.18 -27.45 -5.74
CA TYR A 83 26.07 -26.87 -6.49
C TYR A 83 25.27 -27.90 -7.29
N ASN A 84 25.95 -28.83 -7.97
CA ASN A 84 25.32 -29.83 -8.81
C ASN A 84 24.46 -30.86 -8.05
N GLU A 85 24.67 -31.01 -6.74
CA GLU A 85 23.97 -31.95 -5.85
C GLU A 85 22.85 -31.28 -5.04
N LEU A 86 22.73 -29.95 -5.10
CA LEU A 86 21.65 -29.22 -4.46
C LEU A 86 20.28 -29.65 -5.01
N GLU A 87 19.30 -29.78 -4.10
CA GLU A 87 17.91 -30.03 -4.46
C GLU A 87 17.39 -28.90 -5.35
N GLN A 88 16.57 -29.27 -6.34
CA GLN A 88 15.87 -28.32 -7.18
C GLN A 88 14.44 -28.13 -6.69
N ASP A 89 14.01 -26.89 -6.61
CA ASP A 89 12.63 -26.55 -6.34
C ASP A 89 11.71 -26.80 -7.56
N ALA A 90 10.44 -26.46 -7.41
CA ALA A 90 9.45 -26.61 -8.48
C ALA A 90 9.69 -25.72 -9.71
N TRP A 91 10.54 -24.70 -9.60
CA TRP A 91 10.91 -23.76 -10.66
C TRP A 91 12.27 -24.11 -11.30
N GLY A 92 12.96 -25.14 -10.79
CA GLY A 92 14.25 -25.59 -11.26
C GLY A 92 15.43 -24.82 -10.66
N TYR A 93 15.19 -23.91 -9.72
CA TYR A 93 16.26 -23.28 -8.95
C TYR A 93 16.81 -24.28 -7.95
N ARG A 94 18.12 -24.23 -7.76
CA ARG A 94 18.77 -25.05 -6.75
C ARG A 94 18.66 -24.33 -5.40
N ILE A 95 18.32 -25.06 -4.36
CA ILE A 95 18.12 -24.50 -3.03
C ILE A 95 19.33 -24.86 -2.17
N LEU A 96 20.02 -23.84 -1.67
CA LEU A 96 21.03 -23.97 -0.63
C LEU A 96 20.39 -23.70 0.72
N ARG A 97 20.43 -24.67 1.62
CA ARG A 97 20.05 -24.47 3.03
C ARG A 97 21.27 -24.48 3.91
N VAL A 98 21.40 -23.46 4.74
CA VAL A 98 22.50 -23.34 5.70
C VAL A 98 21.99 -23.09 7.10
N ARG A 99 22.73 -23.62 8.08
CA ARG A 99 22.46 -23.49 9.51
C ARG A 99 23.65 -22.85 10.20
N ALA A 100 23.40 -21.86 11.05
CA ALA A 100 24.43 -21.25 11.89
C ALA A 100 24.87 -22.22 13.02
N THR A 101 26.17 -22.38 13.25
CA THR A 101 26.70 -23.33 14.27
C THR A 101 27.72 -22.77 15.25
N ASP A 102 28.33 -21.61 14.97
CA ASP A 102 29.30 -20.94 15.86
C ASP A 102 29.18 -19.43 15.65
N VAL A 103 28.25 -18.80 16.39
CA VAL A 103 28.00 -17.37 16.32
C VAL A 103 28.92 -16.66 17.33
N PRO A 104 29.84 -15.78 16.90
CA PRO A 104 30.77 -15.12 17.82
C PRO A 104 30.05 -14.28 18.87
N THR A 105 30.47 -14.37 20.14
CA THR A 105 29.90 -13.51 21.20
C THR A 105 30.46 -12.09 21.18
N GLU A 106 31.70 -11.93 20.69
CA GLU A 106 32.36 -10.62 20.60
C GLU A 106 32.26 -10.07 19.18
N ILE A 107 31.94 -8.78 19.10
CA ILE A 107 31.89 -8.07 17.82
C ILE A 107 33.19 -7.32 17.61
N ASN A 108 33.93 -7.72 16.59
CA ASN A 108 35.12 -7.03 16.11
C ASN A 108 34.94 -6.70 14.62
N VAL A 109 34.68 -5.43 14.33
CA VAL A 109 34.36 -4.96 12.97
C VAL A 109 35.45 -5.31 11.97
N THR A 110 36.73 -5.09 12.32
CA THR A 110 37.86 -5.37 11.44
C THR A 110 37.92 -6.85 11.10
N SER A 111 37.78 -7.72 12.10
CA SER A 111 37.76 -9.17 11.90
C SER A 111 36.57 -9.62 11.04
N ILE A 112 35.38 -9.06 11.26
CA ILE A 112 34.19 -9.35 10.43
C ILE A 112 34.44 -8.94 8.98
N ALA A 113 34.99 -7.74 8.75
CA ALA A 113 35.29 -7.25 7.41
C ALA A 113 36.33 -8.12 6.69
N GLU A 114 37.39 -8.55 7.39
CA GLU A 114 38.39 -9.49 6.88
C GLU A 114 37.75 -10.83 6.47
N GLN A 115 36.86 -11.37 7.30
CA GLN A 115 36.18 -12.64 7.05
C GLN A 115 35.18 -12.55 5.88
N VAL A 116 34.52 -11.40 5.70
CA VAL A 116 33.66 -11.12 4.54
C VAL A 116 34.50 -11.06 3.26
N VAL A 117 35.57 -10.26 3.24
CA VAL A 117 36.42 -10.07 2.03
C VAL A 117 37.14 -11.36 1.63
N SER A 118 37.56 -12.17 2.60
CA SER A 118 38.23 -13.45 2.34
C SER A 118 37.27 -14.62 2.09
N LEU A 119 35.95 -14.39 2.20
CA LEU A 119 34.91 -15.42 2.13
C LEU A 119 35.15 -16.58 3.11
N SER A 120 35.57 -16.24 4.33
CA SER A 120 35.65 -17.19 5.45
C SER A 120 34.45 -17.08 6.40
N GLY A 121 33.56 -16.11 6.18
CA GLY A 121 32.28 -15.94 6.85
C GLY A 121 32.41 -15.58 8.34
N PRO A 122 31.78 -14.51 8.83
CA PRO A 122 31.91 -14.14 10.24
C PRO A 122 31.17 -15.11 11.19
N VAL A 123 30.29 -15.96 10.65
CA VAL A 123 29.59 -17.05 11.36
C VAL A 123 29.86 -18.35 10.63
N GLN A 124 30.24 -19.39 11.35
CA GLN A 124 30.41 -20.72 10.75
C GLN A 124 29.05 -21.37 10.48
N ILE A 125 29.00 -22.15 9.39
CA ILE A 125 27.76 -22.75 8.92
C ILE A 125 27.92 -24.23 8.59
N GLU A 126 26.79 -24.93 8.67
CA GLU A 126 26.58 -26.23 8.06
C GLU A 126 25.58 -26.11 6.92
N GLN A 127 25.80 -26.86 5.84
CA GLN A 127 24.87 -26.97 4.72
C GLN A 127 24.09 -28.27 4.80
N GLU A 128 22.80 -28.22 4.47
CA GLU A 128 22.01 -29.44 4.25
C GLU A 128 22.32 -30.03 2.86
N LEU A 129 22.76 -31.28 2.83
CA LEU A 129 23.01 -32.05 1.61
C LEU A 129 22.46 -33.46 1.79
N ASN A 130 21.55 -33.89 0.91
CA ASN A 130 20.93 -35.23 0.96
C ASN A 130 20.32 -35.57 2.35
N GLY A 131 19.76 -34.59 3.05
CA GLY A 131 19.17 -34.73 4.38
C GLY A 131 20.18 -34.84 5.55
N ALA A 132 21.47 -34.59 5.30
CA ALA A 132 22.51 -34.51 6.31
C ALA A 132 23.08 -33.09 6.39
N TRP A 133 23.51 -32.67 7.59
CA TRP A 133 24.18 -31.38 7.81
C TRP A 133 25.69 -31.56 7.74
N GLU A 134 26.35 -30.82 6.85
CA GLU A 134 27.78 -30.87 6.59
C GLU A 134 28.43 -29.50 6.83
N ALA A 135 29.47 -29.44 7.66
CA ALA A 135 30.20 -28.20 7.91
C ALA A 135 30.97 -27.72 6.67
N ARG A 136 30.86 -26.42 6.37
CA ARG A 136 31.68 -25.76 5.33
C ARG A 136 32.88 -25.09 5.98
N ARG A 137 34.04 -25.17 5.32
CA ARG A 137 35.33 -24.82 5.96
C ARG A 137 36.25 -24.04 5.04
N ASP A 138 36.21 -24.30 3.74
CA ASP A 138 37.17 -23.70 2.81
C ASP A 138 36.65 -22.38 2.25
N ILE A 139 35.34 -22.29 2.01
CA ILE A 139 34.65 -21.03 1.66
C ILE A 139 33.35 -20.96 2.46
N VAL A 140 33.18 -19.88 3.21
CA VAL A 140 31.95 -19.58 3.93
C VAL A 140 31.48 -18.19 3.50
N LEU A 141 30.39 -18.16 2.74
CA LEU A 141 29.75 -16.91 2.35
C LEU A 141 29.23 -16.18 3.60
N PRO A 142 29.21 -14.84 3.58
CA PRO A 142 28.81 -14.05 4.75
C PRO A 142 27.29 -13.97 4.87
N PHE A 143 26.64 -15.11 5.15
CA PHE A 143 25.19 -15.24 5.30
C PHE A 143 24.61 -14.40 6.44
N PHE A 144 25.45 -14.06 7.42
CA PHE A 144 25.06 -13.36 8.63
C PHE A 144 26.07 -12.26 8.95
N THR A 145 25.61 -11.15 9.50
CA THR A 145 26.43 -10.05 10.00
C THR A 145 25.73 -9.42 11.21
N PRO A 146 26.45 -8.88 12.20
CA PRO A 146 25.79 -8.22 13.32
C PRO A 146 25.17 -6.89 12.89
N ILE A 147 24.08 -6.53 13.56
CA ILE A 147 23.38 -5.28 13.26
C ILE A 147 24.11 -4.07 13.88
N GLY A 148 23.89 -2.89 13.32
CA GLY A 148 24.43 -1.63 13.89
C GLY A 148 25.89 -1.33 13.56
N LEU A 149 26.53 -2.11 12.68
CA LEU A 149 27.94 -1.90 12.25
C LEU A 149 28.11 -1.32 10.85
N TRP A 150 27.02 -0.88 10.22
CA TRP A 150 26.96 -0.63 8.79
C TRP A 150 27.96 0.43 8.30
N SER A 151 28.07 1.55 9.01
CA SER A 151 29.05 2.59 8.70
C SER A 151 30.48 2.08 8.85
N ASN A 152 30.75 1.35 9.92
CA ASN A 152 32.10 0.92 10.28
C ASN A 152 32.63 -0.14 9.30
N LEU A 153 31.77 -1.05 8.83
CA LEU A 153 32.12 -2.02 7.80
C LEU A 153 32.54 -1.36 6.49
N THR A 154 31.93 -0.22 6.14
CA THR A 154 32.29 0.51 4.91
C THR A 154 33.74 1.00 4.96
N ASP A 155 34.16 1.55 6.11
CA ASP A 155 35.51 2.06 6.30
C ASP A 155 36.54 0.92 6.32
N GLU A 156 36.20 -0.21 6.92
CA GLU A 156 37.08 -1.39 6.93
C GLU A 156 37.21 -2.04 5.55
N PHE A 157 36.15 -2.12 4.74
CA PHE A 157 36.29 -2.62 3.37
C PHE A 157 37.21 -1.75 2.52
N ARG A 158 37.18 -0.42 2.72
CA ARG A 158 38.10 0.50 2.03
C ARG A 158 39.55 0.33 2.47
N SER A 159 39.78 -0.06 3.72
CA SER A 159 41.13 -0.27 4.28
C SER A 159 41.73 -1.60 3.83
N LEU A 160 40.91 -2.65 3.72
CA LEU A 160 41.32 -4.02 3.40
C LEU A 160 41.51 -4.29 1.91
N LEU A 161 40.71 -3.65 1.05
CA LEU A 161 40.79 -3.90 -0.39
C LEU A 161 42.02 -3.23 -1.05
N PRO A 162 42.51 -3.75 -2.19
CA PRO A 162 43.67 -3.18 -2.88
C PRO A 162 43.51 -1.69 -3.23
N VAL A 163 44.64 -0.97 -3.30
CA VAL A 163 44.65 0.43 -3.73
C VAL A 163 44.00 0.56 -5.11
N GLY A 164 42.96 1.40 -5.20
CA GLY A 164 42.16 1.58 -6.42
C GLY A 164 40.83 0.80 -6.44
N ALA A 165 40.53 0.02 -5.40
CA ALA A 165 39.21 -0.57 -5.22
C ALA A 165 38.14 0.50 -4.96
N SER A 166 36.90 0.20 -5.37
CA SER A 166 35.71 1.01 -5.13
C SER A 166 34.80 0.27 -4.17
N VAL A 167 34.35 0.99 -3.14
CA VAL A 167 33.44 0.50 -2.09
C VAL A 167 32.29 1.49 -1.98
N ASP A 168 31.12 1.06 -2.41
CA ASP A 168 29.87 1.81 -2.32
C ASP A 168 28.94 1.15 -1.30
N HIS A 169 28.29 1.97 -0.48
CA HIS A 169 27.31 1.54 0.52
C HIS A 169 26.02 2.36 0.33
N THR A 170 24.87 1.69 0.29
CA THR A 170 23.56 2.34 0.23
C THR A 170 22.60 1.65 1.19
N ARG A 171 21.77 2.44 1.87
CA ARG A 171 20.65 1.94 2.67
C ARG A 171 19.35 2.07 1.87
N SER A 172 18.62 0.97 1.72
CA SER A 172 17.31 0.89 1.07
C SER A 172 16.18 1.25 2.04
N TRP A 173 15.04 1.73 1.51
CA TRP A 173 13.88 2.11 2.33
C TRP A 173 13.17 0.90 2.97
N VAL A 174 13.36 -0.30 2.40
CA VAL A 174 12.87 -1.56 2.98
C VAL A 174 13.71 -2.03 4.16
N GLY A 175 14.78 -1.32 4.53
CA GLY A 175 15.65 -1.72 5.64
C GLY A 175 16.84 -2.57 5.20
N GLU A 176 17.30 -2.49 3.95
CA GLU A 176 18.46 -3.27 3.50
C GLU A 176 19.72 -2.41 3.40
N HIS A 177 20.88 -3.00 3.74
CA HIS A 177 22.20 -2.43 3.52
C HIS A 177 22.90 -3.13 2.36
N ILE A 178 23.11 -2.37 1.29
CA ILE A 178 23.69 -2.85 0.03
C ILE A 178 25.15 -2.37 -0.02
N TYR A 179 26.07 -3.33 -0.06
CA TYR A 179 27.50 -3.10 -0.27
C TYR A 179 27.90 -3.55 -1.66
N THR A 180 28.57 -2.68 -2.40
CA THR A 180 29.17 -3.01 -3.71
C THR A 180 30.68 -2.80 -3.63
N LEU A 181 31.41 -3.89 -3.81
CA LEU A 181 32.87 -3.96 -3.77
C LEU A 181 33.40 -4.24 -5.18
N ARG A 182 34.34 -3.43 -5.66
CA ARG A 182 34.93 -3.59 -7.00
C ARG A 182 36.44 -3.45 -6.93
N TRP A 183 37.17 -4.43 -7.45
CA TRP A 183 38.63 -4.36 -7.50
C TRP A 183 39.21 -5.22 -8.63
N VAL A 184 40.50 -5.05 -8.91
CA VAL A 184 41.24 -5.85 -9.89
C VAL A 184 42.31 -6.64 -9.18
N SER A 185 42.39 -7.94 -9.44
CA SER A 185 43.44 -8.80 -8.89
C SER A 185 43.74 -9.97 -9.83
N GLY A 186 45.02 -10.32 -9.99
CA GLY A 186 45.43 -11.50 -10.75
C GLY A 186 44.98 -11.54 -12.22
N GLY A 187 44.70 -10.38 -12.85
CA GLY A 187 44.18 -10.31 -14.22
C GLY A 187 42.66 -10.40 -14.35
N PHE A 188 41.94 -10.42 -13.23
CA PHE A 188 40.48 -10.46 -13.17
C PHE A 188 39.90 -9.18 -12.55
N TRP A 189 38.73 -8.79 -13.03
CA TRP A 189 37.88 -7.75 -12.48
C TRP A 189 36.82 -8.40 -11.59
N TYR A 190 36.83 -8.05 -10.31
CA TYR A 190 35.88 -8.55 -9.32
C TYR A 190 34.81 -7.50 -9.07
N TYR A 191 33.56 -7.93 -9.11
CA TYR A 191 32.40 -7.20 -8.65
C TYR A 191 31.67 -8.09 -7.65
N VAL A 192 31.59 -7.65 -6.40
CA VAL A 192 30.90 -8.35 -5.33
C VAL A 192 29.86 -7.44 -4.72
N MET A 193 28.62 -7.91 -4.68
CA MET A 193 27.50 -7.23 -4.04
C MET A 193 26.97 -8.08 -2.90
N HIS A 194 26.82 -7.49 -1.72
CA HIS A 194 26.17 -8.11 -0.57
C HIS A 194 25.02 -7.23 -0.12
N VAL A 195 23.86 -7.83 0.15
CA VAL A 195 22.67 -7.15 0.67
C VAL A 195 22.31 -7.82 1.99
N TRP A 196 22.39 -7.08 3.10
CA TRP A 196 21.97 -7.56 4.41
C TRP A 196 20.76 -6.78 4.91
N GLU A 197 19.87 -7.45 5.62
CA GLU A 197 18.72 -6.85 6.27
C GLU A 197 19.15 -6.14 7.57
N GLU A 198 18.68 -4.91 7.78
CA GLU A 198 19.03 -4.05 8.91
C GLU A 198 18.49 -4.61 10.22
N SER A 199 17.35 -5.28 10.16
CA SER A 199 16.58 -5.70 11.34
C SER A 199 17.01 -7.03 11.96
N ASP A 200 17.76 -7.85 11.22
CA ASP A 200 18.25 -9.16 11.67
C ASP A 200 19.70 -9.49 11.26
N GLY A 201 20.28 -8.77 10.30
CA GLY A 201 21.62 -9.02 9.80
C GLY A 201 21.74 -10.24 8.88
N VAL A 202 20.63 -10.81 8.41
CA VAL A 202 20.61 -11.92 7.47
C VAL A 202 20.88 -11.42 6.05
N LEU A 203 21.68 -12.16 5.30
CA LEU A 203 21.97 -11.88 3.89
C LEU A 203 20.70 -12.10 3.06
N GLN A 204 20.23 -11.06 2.38
CA GLN A 204 19.10 -11.08 1.47
C GLN A 204 19.52 -11.50 0.06
N ALA A 205 20.69 -11.04 -0.39
CA ALA A 205 21.22 -11.41 -1.69
C ALA A 205 22.73 -11.24 -1.74
N THR A 206 23.40 -12.05 -2.57
CA THR A 206 24.76 -11.73 -3.00
C THR A 206 24.98 -12.05 -4.47
N THR A 207 25.77 -11.21 -5.11
CA THR A 207 26.21 -11.38 -6.50
C THR A 207 27.72 -11.30 -6.54
N VAL A 208 28.38 -12.33 -7.05
CA VAL A 208 29.82 -12.35 -7.32
C VAL A 208 30.00 -12.49 -8.82
N ASN A 209 30.55 -11.46 -9.44
CA ASN A 209 30.89 -11.43 -10.85
C ASN A 209 32.41 -11.30 -10.99
N VAL A 210 33.01 -12.23 -11.72
CA VAL A 210 34.44 -12.24 -12.02
C VAL A 210 34.61 -12.21 -13.53
N THR A 211 35.20 -11.13 -14.04
CA THR A 211 35.44 -10.96 -15.48
C THR A 211 36.94 -11.00 -15.78
N SER A 212 37.35 -11.89 -16.67
CA SER A 212 38.73 -12.04 -17.10
C SER A 212 39.15 -10.92 -18.05
N SER A 213 40.46 -10.75 -18.24
CA SER A 213 41.00 -9.71 -19.14
C SER A 213 40.62 -9.85 -20.61
N ASP A 214 40.26 -11.07 -21.05
CA ASP A 214 39.74 -11.40 -22.39
C ASP A 214 38.21 -11.26 -22.50
N GLY A 215 37.54 -10.87 -21.40
CA GLY A 215 36.12 -10.52 -21.39
C GLY A 215 35.16 -11.69 -21.14
N GLU A 216 35.67 -12.86 -20.73
CA GLU A 216 34.83 -13.94 -20.22
C GLU A 216 34.37 -13.62 -18.78
N THR A 217 33.12 -13.93 -18.45
CA THR A 217 32.51 -13.56 -17.17
C THR A 217 31.90 -14.78 -16.52
N ASP A 218 32.30 -15.01 -15.27
CA ASP A 218 31.62 -15.92 -14.35
C ASP A 218 30.75 -15.12 -13.39
N LEU A 219 29.50 -15.55 -13.24
CA LEU A 219 28.51 -14.96 -12.37
C LEU A 219 27.99 -16.03 -11.41
N PHE A 220 28.00 -15.67 -10.15
CA PHE A 220 27.35 -16.38 -9.06
C PHE A 220 26.35 -15.42 -8.41
N GLU A 221 25.13 -15.89 -8.19
CA GLU A 221 24.08 -15.12 -7.54
C GLU A 221 23.24 -16.01 -6.64
N ILE A 222 22.94 -15.51 -5.44
CA ILE A 222 22.00 -16.15 -4.52
C ILE A 222 21.03 -15.12 -3.96
N HIS A 223 19.79 -15.56 -3.72
CA HIS A 223 18.73 -14.77 -3.11
C HIS A 223 18.08 -15.53 -1.97
N LEU A 224 17.79 -14.84 -0.88
CA LEU A 224 17.06 -15.42 0.24
C LEU A 224 15.66 -15.83 -0.24
N SER A 225 15.30 -17.08 0.04
CA SER A 225 14.03 -17.70 -0.34
C SER A 225 13.21 -18.13 0.87
N GLY A 226 13.88 -18.37 2.00
CA GLY A 226 13.25 -18.70 3.27
C GLY A 226 14.20 -18.50 4.44
N GLN A 227 13.63 -18.30 5.62
CA GLN A 227 14.37 -18.28 6.87
C GLN A 227 13.53 -18.91 7.98
N GLN A 228 14.22 -19.49 8.95
CA GLN A 228 13.66 -20.03 10.17
C GLN A 228 14.55 -19.58 11.32
N MET A 229 14.18 -18.47 11.93
CA MET A 229 14.95 -17.88 13.03
C MET A 229 14.36 -18.28 14.38
N SER A 230 15.19 -18.62 15.35
CA SER A 230 14.78 -19.05 16.68
C SER A 230 13.86 -18.03 17.38
N TYR A 231 14.13 -16.74 17.16
CA TYR A 231 13.40 -15.62 17.74
C TYR A 231 12.12 -15.24 16.96
N GLU A 232 11.89 -15.75 15.74
CA GLU A 232 10.65 -15.48 15.00
C GLU A 232 9.42 -16.08 15.70
N THR A 233 9.61 -17.18 16.45
CA THR A 233 8.57 -17.75 17.31
C THR A 233 8.17 -16.83 18.47
N GLU A 234 9.07 -15.94 18.92
CA GLU A 234 8.79 -14.87 19.89
C GLU A 234 8.28 -13.59 19.20
N ARG A 235 8.82 -13.21 18.03
CA ARG A 235 8.40 -12.02 17.27
C ARG A 235 7.06 -12.17 16.53
N LEU A 236 6.57 -13.39 16.30
CA LEU A 236 5.18 -13.63 15.84
C LEU A 236 4.12 -13.11 16.82
N GLN A 237 4.50 -12.70 18.04
CA GLN A 237 3.60 -11.96 18.90
C GLN A 237 3.45 -10.49 18.53
N ILE A 238 4.39 -9.87 17.81
CA ILE A 238 4.36 -8.43 17.54
C ILE A 238 5.15 -8.05 16.27
N ASP A 239 4.58 -8.22 15.07
CA ASP A 239 4.90 -7.30 13.95
C ASP A 239 4.09 -6.01 14.15
N ASN A 240 4.44 -5.29 15.23
CA ASN A 240 3.83 -4.00 15.52
C ASN A 240 4.16 -2.99 14.44
N ALA A 241 5.22 -3.14 13.64
CA ALA A 241 5.59 -2.13 12.65
C ALA A 241 4.63 -2.15 11.45
N SER A 242 4.32 -3.33 10.89
CA SER A 242 3.33 -3.46 9.82
C SER A 242 1.91 -3.19 10.30
N ILE A 243 1.53 -3.69 11.49
CA ILE A 243 0.22 -3.41 12.10
C ILE A 243 0.11 -1.91 12.43
N ARG A 244 1.16 -1.26 12.93
CA ARG A 244 1.22 0.19 13.20
C ARG A 244 1.13 1.00 11.92
N ASN A 245 1.85 0.65 10.87
CA ASN A 245 1.77 1.35 9.59
C ASN A 245 0.37 1.21 8.96
N ALA A 246 -0.24 0.03 9.07
CA ALA A 246 -1.62 -0.20 8.68
C ALA A 246 -2.61 0.61 9.53
N VAL A 247 -2.42 0.69 10.85
CA VAL A 247 -3.27 1.46 11.77
C VAL A 247 -3.11 2.97 11.57
N VAL A 248 -1.89 3.47 11.37
CA VAL A 248 -1.63 4.89 11.05
C VAL A 248 -2.22 5.24 9.69
N GLY A 249 -2.03 4.38 8.68
CA GLY A 249 -2.66 4.54 7.37
C GLY A 249 -4.19 4.55 7.46
N LEU A 250 -4.79 3.66 8.27
CA LEU A 250 -6.23 3.62 8.54
C LEU A 250 -6.71 4.91 9.23
N LEU A 251 -6.00 5.38 10.26
CA LEU A 251 -6.35 6.59 11.03
C LEU A 251 -6.24 7.86 10.18
N ILE A 252 -5.21 7.98 9.34
CA ILE A 252 -5.07 9.08 8.37
C ILE A 252 -6.20 9.01 7.34
N SER A 253 -6.49 7.82 6.81
CA SER A 253 -7.58 7.63 5.84
C SER A 253 -8.94 8.00 6.41
N VAL A 254 -9.23 7.55 7.63
CA VAL A 254 -10.46 7.93 8.36
C VAL A 254 -10.49 9.43 8.61
N GLY A 255 -9.39 10.05 9.04
CA GLY A 255 -9.33 11.49 9.31
C GLY A 255 -9.48 12.37 8.06
N VAL A 256 -8.76 12.04 6.99
CA VAL A 256 -8.76 12.81 5.73
C VAL A 256 -10.07 12.66 4.97
N VAL A 257 -10.71 11.49 5.02
CA VAL A 257 -11.98 11.26 4.32
C VAL A 257 -13.18 11.75 5.14
N SER A 258 -13.21 11.54 6.46
CA SER A 258 -14.41 11.82 7.26
C SER A 258 -14.68 13.31 7.45
N PHE A 259 -13.66 14.15 7.69
CA PHE A 259 -13.88 15.56 8.03
C PHE A 259 -14.32 16.45 6.85
N PRO A 260 -13.71 16.38 5.65
CA PRO A 260 -14.19 17.13 4.49
C PRO A 260 -15.60 16.70 4.05
N PHE A 261 -15.92 15.40 4.17
CA PHE A 261 -17.25 14.88 3.83
C PHE A 261 -18.31 15.34 4.82
N VAL A 262 -18.10 15.14 6.13
CA VAL A 262 -19.10 15.49 7.16
C VAL A 262 -19.18 17.00 7.34
N GLY A 263 -18.04 17.70 7.37
CA GLY A 263 -17.97 19.16 7.48
C GLY A 263 -18.53 19.88 6.24
N GLY A 264 -18.21 19.39 5.04
CA GLY A 264 -18.77 19.91 3.79
C GLY A 264 -20.28 19.71 3.71
N TYR A 265 -20.77 18.53 4.10
CA TYR A 265 -22.20 18.23 4.15
C TYR A 265 -22.96 19.11 5.16
N ALA A 266 -22.42 19.29 6.37
CA ALA A 266 -23.09 20.09 7.40
C ALA A 266 -23.09 21.60 7.09
N LEU A 267 -22.03 22.14 6.49
CA LEU A 267 -21.97 23.53 6.03
C LEU A 267 -22.98 23.82 4.91
N LEU A 268 -23.14 22.86 3.98
CA LEU A 268 -24.16 22.95 2.93
C LEU A 268 -25.58 22.93 3.51
N ARG A 269 -25.84 22.03 4.48
CA ARG A 269 -27.13 21.96 5.18
C ARG A 269 -27.47 23.27 5.92
N GLY A 270 -26.50 23.85 6.62
CA GLY A 270 -26.68 25.13 7.33
C GLY A 270 -27.04 26.30 6.39
N ARG A 271 -26.43 26.36 5.20
CA ARG A 271 -26.76 27.37 4.17
C ARG A 271 -28.15 27.19 3.56
N HIS A 272 -28.62 25.95 3.44
CA HIS A 272 -29.95 25.67 2.91
C HIS A 272 -31.06 25.94 3.93
N ALA A 273 -30.82 25.63 5.21
CA ALA A 273 -31.74 25.95 6.29
C ALA A 273 -31.91 27.47 6.49
N SER A 274 -30.81 28.24 6.45
CA SER A 274 -30.90 29.71 6.61
C SER A 274 -31.60 30.43 5.45
N LYS A 275 -31.64 29.81 4.26
CA LYS A 275 -32.42 30.34 3.12
C LYS A 275 -33.90 30.00 3.23
N ALA A 276 -34.24 28.83 3.78
CA ALA A 276 -35.63 28.38 3.94
C ALA A 276 -36.41 29.14 5.03
N GLU A 277 -35.73 29.76 5.99
CA GLU A 277 -36.34 30.58 7.06
C GLU A 277 -36.54 32.06 6.69
N ALA A 278 -35.99 32.52 5.56
CA ALA A 278 -36.00 33.94 5.18
C ALA A 278 -37.13 34.33 4.18
N GLU A 279 -37.88 33.36 3.64
CA GLU A 279 -38.87 33.58 2.58
C GLU A 279 -40.30 33.28 3.08
N GLU A 280 -41.25 34.16 2.76
CA GLU A 280 -42.64 34.12 3.25
C GLU A 280 -43.42 32.88 2.75
N PRO A 281 -44.30 32.28 3.59
CA PRO A 281 -44.89 30.96 3.33
C PRO A 281 -45.90 30.88 2.17
N HIS A 282 -46.55 31.99 1.78
CA HIS A 282 -47.58 31.96 0.71
C HIS A 282 -46.99 32.03 -0.71
N PHE A 283 -45.87 32.72 -0.92
CA PHE A 283 -45.19 32.77 -2.22
C PHE A 283 -44.54 31.41 -2.59
N ARG A 284 -44.31 30.58 -1.57
CA ARG A 284 -43.55 29.33 -1.66
C ARG A 284 -44.31 28.18 -2.33
N TYR A 285 -45.65 28.11 -2.20
CA TYR A 285 -46.43 27.02 -2.81
C TYR A 285 -46.52 27.14 -4.33
N GLN A 286 -46.69 28.36 -4.83
CA GLN A 286 -46.78 28.62 -6.26
C GLN A 286 -45.43 28.42 -6.95
N GLU A 287 -44.34 28.93 -6.36
CA GLU A 287 -42.98 28.73 -6.88
C GLU A 287 -42.55 27.26 -6.82
N LYS A 288 -42.84 26.56 -5.71
CA LYS A 288 -42.58 25.12 -5.56
C LYS A 288 -43.40 24.30 -6.56
N TYR A 289 -44.66 24.68 -6.84
CA TYR A 289 -45.49 24.05 -7.86
C TYR A 289 -44.87 24.17 -9.27
N TYR A 290 -44.50 25.38 -9.68
CA TYR A 290 -43.84 25.60 -10.97
C TYR A 290 -42.50 24.88 -11.08
N GLU A 291 -41.70 24.88 -10.01
CA GLU A 291 -40.40 24.22 -9.99
C GLU A 291 -40.55 22.69 -10.11
N ILE A 292 -41.43 22.07 -9.33
CA ILE A 292 -41.70 20.62 -9.40
C ILE A 292 -42.28 20.24 -10.77
N SER A 293 -43.28 20.98 -11.26
CA SER A 293 -43.88 20.74 -12.58
C SER A 293 -42.83 20.81 -13.69
N SER A 294 -41.98 21.84 -13.68
CA SER A 294 -40.91 22.00 -14.68
C SER A 294 -39.85 20.88 -14.65
N ILE A 295 -39.61 20.30 -13.48
CA ILE A 295 -38.68 19.18 -13.29
C ILE A 295 -39.31 17.88 -13.81
N LEU A 296 -40.60 17.65 -13.53
CA LEU A 296 -41.32 16.48 -14.02
C LEU A 296 -41.50 16.50 -15.54
N ASP A 297 -41.78 17.67 -16.13
CA ASP A 297 -41.85 17.84 -17.59
C ASP A 297 -40.51 17.52 -18.27
N ARG A 298 -39.40 17.75 -17.58
CA ARG A 298 -38.03 17.49 -18.06
C ARG A 298 -37.43 16.21 -17.48
N TRP A 299 -38.26 15.34 -16.90
CA TRP A 299 -37.77 14.19 -16.14
C TRP A 299 -36.88 13.27 -16.95
N ASP A 300 -37.27 12.97 -18.19
CA ASP A 300 -36.52 12.06 -19.06
C ASP A 300 -35.12 12.61 -19.39
N ASP A 301 -35.00 13.93 -19.57
CA ASP A 301 -33.71 14.60 -19.79
C ASP A 301 -32.83 14.57 -18.53
N ILE A 302 -33.43 14.82 -17.36
CA ILE A 302 -32.74 14.78 -16.07
C ILE A 302 -32.25 13.37 -15.77
N GLU A 303 -33.10 12.37 -15.99
CA GLU A 303 -32.78 10.96 -15.80
C GLU A 303 -31.65 10.52 -16.74
N ARG A 304 -31.73 10.89 -18.03
CA ARG A 304 -30.66 10.60 -19.00
C ARG A 304 -29.34 11.27 -18.60
N THR A 305 -29.39 12.53 -18.19
CA THR A 305 -28.21 13.31 -17.76
C THR A 305 -27.56 12.70 -16.53
N TYR A 306 -28.36 12.33 -15.52
CA TYR A 306 -27.86 11.69 -14.31
C TYR A 306 -27.23 10.33 -14.59
N ARG A 307 -27.88 9.49 -15.42
CA ARG A 307 -27.31 8.19 -15.82
C ARG A 307 -25.97 8.38 -16.53
N LEU A 308 -25.84 9.35 -17.43
CA LEU A 308 -24.58 9.65 -18.12
C LEU A 308 -23.50 10.15 -17.16
N LEU A 309 -23.83 11.08 -16.26
CA LEU A 309 -22.91 11.56 -15.22
C LEU A 309 -22.44 10.42 -14.32
N TRP A 310 -23.35 9.53 -13.94
CA TRP A 310 -23.07 8.40 -13.09
C TRP A 310 -22.15 7.38 -13.77
N VAL A 311 -22.42 7.01 -15.02
CA VAL A 311 -21.53 6.14 -15.80
C VAL A 311 -20.17 6.80 -15.99
N GLY A 312 -20.16 8.09 -16.36
CA GLY A 312 -18.92 8.86 -16.55
C GLY A 312 -18.07 8.93 -15.28
N ALA A 313 -18.70 9.12 -14.12
CA ALA A 313 -18.02 9.13 -12.83
C ALA A 313 -17.40 7.77 -12.48
N ASN A 314 -18.11 6.66 -12.73
CA ASN A 314 -17.58 5.32 -12.49
C ASN A 314 -16.39 5.03 -13.42
N VAL A 315 -16.50 5.33 -14.71
CA VAL A 315 -15.41 5.18 -15.70
C VAL A 315 -14.21 6.04 -15.30
N PHE A 316 -14.44 7.29 -14.90
CA PHE A 316 -13.38 8.17 -14.44
C PHE A 316 -12.70 7.64 -13.17
N CYS A 317 -13.46 7.19 -12.17
CA CYS A 317 -12.91 6.63 -10.93
C CYS A 317 -12.12 5.35 -11.19
N PHE A 318 -12.55 4.52 -12.15
CA PHE A 318 -11.81 3.35 -12.60
C PHE A 318 -10.46 3.73 -13.22
N VAL A 319 -10.47 4.65 -14.19
CA VAL A 319 -9.24 5.13 -14.85
C VAL A 319 -8.30 5.80 -13.85
N LEU A 320 -8.86 6.60 -12.94
CA LEU A 320 -8.11 7.27 -11.88
C LEU A 320 -7.49 6.25 -10.92
N GLY A 321 -8.26 5.28 -10.43
CA GLY A 321 -7.76 4.24 -9.53
C GLY A 321 -6.63 3.43 -10.17
N HIS A 322 -6.79 3.04 -11.44
CA HIS A 322 -5.72 2.38 -12.20
C HIS A 322 -4.49 3.28 -12.35
N GLY A 323 -4.67 4.56 -12.72
CA GLY A 323 -3.57 5.52 -12.86
C GLY A 323 -2.82 5.77 -11.55
N THR A 324 -3.55 5.94 -10.45
CA THR A 324 -2.99 6.09 -9.10
C THR A 324 -2.21 4.83 -8.72
N PHE A 325 -2.74 3.64 -8.94
CA PHE A 325 -2.05 2.38 -8.61
C PHE A 325 -0.80 2.15 -9.46
N ALA A 326 -0.87 2.39 -10.78
CA ALA A 326 0.28 2.26 -11.66
C ALA A 326 1.39 3.27 -11.31
N LEU A 327 1.02 4.49 -10.91
CA LEU A 327 1.94 5.50 -10.43
C LEU A 327 2.56 5.11 -9.08
N LEU A 328 1.75 4.52 -8.18
CA LEU A 328 2.24 3.99 -6.90
C LEU A 328 3.29 2.90 -7.11
N LEU A 329 3.07 1.95 -8.01
CA LEU A 329 4.06 0.90 -8.32
C LEU A 329 5.39 1.50 -8.80
N ARG A 330 5.34 2.45 -9.74
CA ARG A 330 6.55 3.12 -10.24
C ARG A 330 7.28 3.94 -9.17
N ILE A 331 6.51 4.58 -8.28
CA ILE A 331 7.07 5.36 -7.19
C ILE A 331 7.61 4.42 -6.11
N SER A 332 6.97 3.30 -5.79
CA SER A 332 7.49 2.34 -4.80
C SER A 332 8.81 1.71 -5.24
N GLU A 333 9.04 1.56 -6.55
CA GLU A 333 10.31 1.08 -7.10
C GLU A 333 11.46 2.11 -6.96
N THR A 334 11.15 3.40 -6.78
CA THR A 334 12.13 4.49 -6.88
C THR A 334 12.18 5.43 -5.68
N ALA A 335 11.19 5.37 -4.78
CA ALA A 335 11.06 6.25 -3.65
C ALA A 335 11.97 5.81 -2.51
N THR A 336 12.78 6.75 -2.01
CA THR A 336 13.59 6.58 -0.80
C THR A 336 12.86 6.96 0.49
N ASP A 337 11.65 7.51 0.38
CA ASP A 337 10.79 7.88 1.51
C ASP A 337 9.29 7.64 1.19
N ALA A 338 8.44 7.63 2.23
CA ALA A 338 7.01 7.35 2.10
C ALA A 338 6.13 8.54 1.63
N PHE A 339 6.65 9.76 1.63
CA PHE A 339 5.92 10.99 1.30
C PHE A 339 5.39 11.01 -0.14
N PRO A 340 6.16 10.69 -1.21
CA PRO A 340 5.65 10.56 -2.58
C PRO A 340 4.47 9.59 -2.70
N ILE A 341 4.53 8.47 -1.96
CA ILE A 341 3.47 7.46 -1.93
C ILE A 341 2.19 8.06 -1.32
N TYR A 342 2.30 8.74 -0.17
CA TYR A 342 1.17 9.42 0.46
C TYR A 342 0.57 10.52 -0.41
N VAL A 343 1.39 11.33 -1.10
CA VAL A 343 0.92 12.40 -2.00
C VAL A 343 0.07 11.82 -3.12
N VAL A 344 0.48 10.68 -3.69
CA VAL A 344 -0.24 10.01 -4.78
C VAL A 344 -1.55 9.41 -4.30
N ILE A 345 -1.56 8.76 -3.13
CA ILE A 345 -2.78 8.21 -2.51
C ILE A 345 -3.78 9.33 -2.21
N VAL A 346 -3.34 10.38 -1.49
CA VAL A 346 -4.20 11.50 -1.09
C VAL A 346 -4.70 12.26 -2.30
N GLY A 347 -3.84 12.50 -3.30
CA GLY A 347 -4.21 13.16 -4.55
C GLY A 347 -5.26 12.37 -5.34
N GLY A 348 -5.06 11.05 -5.48
CA GLY A 348 -6.01 10.16 -6.16
C GLY A 348 -7.38 10.12 -5.47
N ILE A 349 -7.40 9.95 -4.14
CA ILE A 349 -8.65 9.94 -3.36
C ILE A 349 -9.36 11.29 -3.43
N SER A 350 -8.62 12.40 -3.33
CA SER A 350 -9.19 13.75 -3.37
C SER A 350 -9.84 14.07 -4.71
N LEU A 351 -9.18 13.70 -5.82
CA LEU A 351 -9.71 13.93 -7.17
C LEU A 351 -10.96 13.08 -7.44
N GLY A 352 -10.95 11.82 -7.02
CA GLY A 352 -12.11 10.95 -7.12
C GLY A 352 -13.28 11.44 -6.26
N GLY A 353 -13.00 11.85 -5.01
CA GLY A 353 -13.99 12.44 -4.10
C GLY A 353 -14.67 13.69 -4.66
N ALA A 354 -13.95 14.55 -5.39
CA ALA A 354 -14.52 15.74 -6.01
C ALA A 354 -15.66 15.43 -7.00
N ILE A 355 -15.56 14.33 -7.76
CA ILE A 355 -16.60 13.90 -8.70
C ILE A 355 -17.81 13.32 -7.96
N VAL A 356 -17.60 12.64 -6.84
CA VAL A 356 -18.69 12.21 -5.95
C VAL A 356 -19.47 13.41 -5.44
N VAL A 357 -18.77 14.47 -5.04
CA VAL A 357 -19.41 15.72 -4.59
C VAL A 357 -20.26 16.34 -5.71
N VAL A 358 -19.85 16.26 -6.97
CA VAL A 358 -20.65 16.73 -8.12
C VAL A 358 -21.93 15.91 -8.28
N LEU A 359 -21.83 14.57 -8.28
CA LEU A 359 -23.00 13.67 -8.35
C LEU A 359 -23.95 13.89 -7.16
N TYR A 360 -23.38 14.04 -5.97
CA TYR A 360 -24.10 14.33 -4.75
C TYR A 360 -24.87 15.64 -4.87
N ARG A 361 -24.21 16.71 -5.32
CA ARG A 361 -24.83 18.03 -5.50
C ARG A 361 -25.97 17.99 -6.52
N TYR A 362 -25.83 17.18 -7.56
CA TYR A 362 -26.89 16.98 -8.55
C TYR A 362 -28.12 16.31 -7.92
N MET A 363 -27.93 15.22 -7.17
CA MET A 363 -29.02 14.53 -6.45
C MET A 363 -29.65 15.42 -5.38
N ALA A 364 -28.85 16.11 -4.58
CA ALA A 364 -29.32 17.00 -3.52
C ALA A 364 -30.22 18.11 -4.07
N ARG A 365 -29.95 18.61 -5.29
CA ARG A 365 -30.80 19.60 -5.95
C ARG A 365 -32.18 19.03 -6.29
N LEU A 366 -32.24 17.79 -6.77
CA LEU A 366 -33.50 17.12 -7.11
C LEU A 366 -34.32 16.77 -5.87
N THR A 367 -33.66 16.29 -4.82
CA THR A 367 -34.34 15.86 -3.59
C THR A 367 -34.76 17.03 -2.71
N ARG A 368 -34.20 18.25 -2.88
CA ARG A 368 -34.54 19.45 -2.09
C ARG A 368 -36.03 19.80 -2.12
N LEU A 369 -36.75 19.37 -3.15
CA LEU A 369 -38.18 19.66 -3.35
C LEU A 369 -39.10 18.59 -2.75
N CYS A 370 -38.55 17.46 -2.28
CA CYS A 370 -39.27 16.37 -1.61
C CYS A 370 -39.29 16.57 -0.08
N SER A 371 -40.27 15.98 0.61
CA SER A 371 -40.33 15.89 2.08
C SER A 371 -39.03 15.33 2.72
N GLU A 372 -38.78 15.74 3.97
CA GLU A 372 -37.54 15.49 4.74
C GLU A 372 -37.20 14.00 4.94
N GLU A 373 -38.19 13.11 4.95
CA GLU A 373 -37.98 11.66 5.14
C GLU A 373 -37.34 10.99 3.91
N ILE A 374 -37.69 11.43 2.70
CA ILE A 374 -37.22 10.82 1.45
C ILE A 374 -35.83 11.34 1.08
N THR A 375 -35.51 12.58 1.47
CA THR A 375 -34.19 13.20 1.31
C THR A 375 -33.09 12.49 2.08
N HIS A 376 -33.42 11.90 3.24
CA HIS A 376 -32.45 11.35 4.17
C HIS A 376 -31.91 9.95 3.80
N VAL A 377 -32.69 9.12 3.08
CA VAL A 377 -32.32 7.72 2.81
C VAL A 377 -31.61 7.53 1.46
N PHE A 378 -31.89 8.36 0.45
CA PHE A 378 -31.44 8.09 -0.92
C PHE A 378 -30.37 9.06 -1.47
N ALA A 379 -30.23 10.24 -0.87
CA ALA A 379 -29.25 11.22 -1.32
C ALA A 379 -27.81 10.91 -0.86
N SER A 380 -27.62 10.18 0.25
CA SER A 380 -26.31 9.98 0.89
C SER A 380 -25.46 8.85 0.30
N GLU A 381 -26.06 7.75 -0.14
CA GLU A 381 -25.29 6.49 -0.32
C GLU A 381 -24.94 6.15 -1.78
N VAL A 382 -25.82 6.45 -2.74
CA VAL A 382 -25.62 6.01 -4.14
C VAL A 382 -24.34 6.58 -4.79
N PRO A 383 -24.02 7.88 -4.66
CA PRO A 383 -22.77 8.42 -5.23
C PRO A 383 -21.52 7.87 -4.54
N LEU A 384 -21.57 7.68 -3.22
CA LEU A 384 -20.46 7.18 -2.41
C LEU A 384 -20.13 5.74 -2.77
N ILE A 385 -21.14 4.89 -2.89
CA ILE A 385 -20.88 3.48 -3.18
C ILE A 385 -20.50 3.28 -4.64
N SER A 386 -20.94 4.16 -5.53
CA SER A 386 -20.44 4.20 -6.92
C SER A 386 -18.96 4.58 -7.00
N PHE A 387 -18.52 5.48 -6.12
CA PHE A 387 -17.09 5.78 -5.97
C PHE A 387 -16.30 4.59 -5.44
N LEU A 388 -16.79 3.93 -4.38
CA LEU A 388 -16.18 2.71 -3.86
C LEU A 388 -16.14 1.60 -4.93
N LEU A 389 -17.20 1.44 -5.73
CA LEU A 389 -17.26 0.52 -6.86
C LEU A 389 -16.22 0.85 -7.93
N GLY A 390 -16.14 2.11 -8.38
CA GLY A 390 -15.17 2.51 -9.40
C GLY A 390 -13.72 2.37 -8.91
N PHE A 391 -13.47 2.69 -7.64
CA PHE A 391 -12.16 2.57 -7.00
C PHE A 391 -11.81 1.12 -6.63
N VAL A 392 -12.77 0.24 -6.38
CA VAL A 392 -12.48 -1.20 -6.17
C VAL A 392 -12.34 -1.92 -7.52
N SER A 393 -13.02 -1.44 -8.56
CA SER A 393 -13.00 -2.06 -9.89
C SER A 393 -11.63 -2.01 -10.56
N PHE A 394 -10.72 -1.10 -10.18
CA PHE A 394 -9.36 -1.14 -10.76
C PHE A 394 -8.61 -2.40 -10.34
N LEU A 395 -8.90 -2.99 -9.16
CA LEU A 395 -8.27 -4.22 -8.68
C LEU A 395 -8.59 -5.43 -9.56
N LEU A 396 -9.64 -5.35 -10.39
CA LEU A 396 -9.98 -6.39 -11.36
C LEU A 396 -8.88 -6.59 -12.41
N VAL A 397 -8.17 -5.52 -12.79
CA VAL A 397 -7.11 -5.59 -13.81
C VAL A 397 -5.88 -6.33 -13.29
N PRO A 398 -5.30 -5.98 -12.12
CA PRO A 398 -4.27 -6.78 -11.48
C PRO A 398 -4.72 -8.22 -11.21
N LEU A 399 -5.92 -8.45 -10.68
CA LEU A 399 -6.44 -9.80 -10.44
C LEU A 399 -6.51 -10.63 -11.72
N ALA A 400 -7.01 -10.06 -12.82
CA ALA A 400 -7.08 -10.74 -14.11
C ALA A 400 -5.69 -11.01 -14.70
N SER A 401 -4.75 -10.08 -14.53
CA SER A 401 -3.35 -10.29 -14.90
C SER A 401 -2.73 -11.43 -14.07
N SER A 402 -2.96 -11.44 -12.76
CA SER A 402 -2.49 -12.47 -11.83
C SER A 402 -3.02 -13.86 -12.14
N VAL A 403 -4.23 -14.00 -12.69
CA VAL A 403 -4.73 -15.30 -13.18
C VAL A 403 -3.86 -15.86 -14.31
N LEU A 404 -3.25 -15.01 -15.13
CA LEU A 404 -2.40 -15.41 -16.25
C LEU A 404 -0.92 -15.54 -15.86
N THR A 405 -0.45 -14.75 -14.89
CA THR A 405 0.97 -14.70 -14.51
C THR A 405 1.34 -15.63 -13.36
N VAL A 406 0.42 -15.98 -12.46
CA VAL A 406 0.71 -16.92 -11.37
C VAL A 406 1.03 -18.30 -11.93
N PRO A 407 2.17 -18.94 -11.58
CA PRO A 407 2.62 -20.17 -12.24
C PRO A 407 1.87 -21.42 -11.77
N THR A 408 1.40 -21.44 -10.52
CA THR A 408 0.76 -22.62 -9.92
C THR A 408 -0.72 -22.72 -10.28
N VAL A 409 -1.21 -23.93 -10.58
CA VAL A 409 -2.64 -24.17 -10.86
C VAL A 409 -3.51 -23.76 -9.66
N ALA A 410 -3.07 -24.07 -8.44
CA ALA A 410 -3.77 -23.68 -7.21
C ALA A 410 -3.84 -22.15 -7.06
N GLY A 411 -2.73 -21.44 -7.28
CA GLY A 411 -2.70 -19.98 -7.23
C GLY A 411 -3.58 -19.34 -8.31
N ARG A 412 -3.57 -19.86 -9.54
CA ARG A 412 -4.49 -19.42 -10.62
C ARG A 412 -5.95 -19.62 -10.24
N MET A 413 -6.29 -20.75 -9.60
CA MET A 413 -7.66 -21.04 -9.16
C MET A 413 -8.11 -20.11 -8.01
N ILE A 414 -7.22 -19.76 -7.08
CA ILE A 414 -7.48 -18.76 -6.03
C ILE A 414 -7.72 -17.39 -6.66
N MET A 415 -6.81 -16.93 -7.54
CA MET A 415 -6.94 -15.64 -8.23
C MET A 415 -8.21 -15.58 -9.09
N LEU A 416 -8.56 -16.67 -9.78
CA LEU A 416 -9.79 -16.77 -10.57
C LEU A 416 -11.03 -16.71 -9.68
N SER A 417 -11.00 -17.39 -8.53
CA SER A 417 -12.11 -17.36 -7.56
C SER A 417 -12.30 -15.96 -6.97
N LEU A 418 -11.21 -15.28 -6.63
CA LEU A 418 -11.22 -13.88 -6.20
C LEU A 418 -11.73 -12.95 -7.30
N LEU A 419 -11.27 -13.11 -8.54
CA LEU A 419 -11.75 -12.34 -9.68
C LEU A 419 -13.26 -12.51 -9.88
N VAL A 420 -13.76 -13.75 -9.87
CA VAL A 420 -15.20 -14.05 -9.98
C VAL A 420 -15.98 -13.43 -8.82
N LEU A 421 -15.47 -13.52 -7.59
CA LEU A 421 -16.08 -12.92 -6.41
C LEU A 421 -16.15 -11.39 -6.53
N PHE A 422 -15.07 -10.74 -6.95
CA PHE A 422 -15.03 -9.29 -7.13
C PHE A 422 -15.95 -8.83 -8.26
N VAL A 423 -15.99 -9.54 -9.39
CA VAL A 423 -16.97 -9.28 -10.46
C VAL A 423 -18.40 -9.44 -9.92
N PHE A 424 -18.67 -10.49 -9.15
CA PHE A 424 -19.98 -10.72 -8.54
C PHE A 424 -20.37 -9.59 -7.59
N ILE A 425 -19.49 -9.17 -6.67
CA ILE A 425 -19.72 -8.04 -5.75
C ILE A 425 -19.98 -6.76 -6.55
N THR A 426 -19.18 -6.49 -7.58
CA THR A 426 -19.34 -5.32 -8.44
C THR A 426 -20.69 -5.33 -9.15
N VAL A 427 -21.11 -6.46 -9.70
CA VAL A 427 -22.42 -6.62 -10.36
C VAL A 427 -23.57 -6.47 -9.36
N VAL A 428 -23.48 -7.09 -8.19
CA VAL A 428 -24.50 -6.99 -7.13
C VAL A 428 -24.64 -5.54 -6.67
N ALA A 429 -23.53 -4.86 -6.38
CA ALA A 429 -23.55 -3.47 -5.96
C ALA A 429 -24.09 -2.55 -7.08
N TYR A 430 -23.72 -2.78 -8.34
CA TYR A 430 -24.29 -2.08 -9.50
C TYR A 430 -25.81 -2.27 -9.62
N VAL A 431 -26.30 -3.50 -9.45
CA VAL A 431 -27.73 -3.84 -9.54
C VAL A 431 -28.53 -3.23 -8.39
N VAL A 432 -28.01 -3.34 -7.16
CA VAL A 432 -28.66 -2.78 -5.96
C VAL A 432 -28.73 -1.26 -6.02
N MET A 433 -27.73 -0.62 -6.62
CA MET A 433 -27.56 0.85 -6.61
C MET A 433 -27.87 1.50 -7.95
N ARG A 434 -28.64 0.78 -8.78
CA ARG A 434 -28.99 1.23 -10.11
C ARG A 434 -29.65 2.62 -10.05
N PRO A 435 -29.13 3.62 -10.77
CA PRO A 435 -29.65 4.99 -10.79
C PRO A 435 -31.16 5.06 -11.03
N SER A 436 -31.70 4.15 -11.85
CA SER A 436 -33.12 4.08 -12.18
C SER A 436 -34.01 3.80 -10.96
N LYS A 437 -33.53 3.04 -9.96
CA LYS A 437 -34.28 2.76 -8.74
C LYS A 437 -34.35 3.99 -7.85
N SER A 438 -33.22 4.68 -7.67
CA SER A 438 -33.13 5.92 -6.90
C SER A 438 -33.97 7.03 -7.53
N LEU A 439 -33.77 7.29 -8.83
CA LEU A 439 -34.54 8.25 -9.60
C LEU A 439 -36.04 7.92 -9.61
N GLY A 440 -36.41 6.65 -9.78
CA GLY A 440 -37.82 6.23 -9.74
C GLY A 440 -38.50 6.50 -8.39
N VAL A 441 -37.77 6.41 -7.28
CA VAL A 441 -38.28 6.79 -5.95
C VAL A 441 -38.40 8.30 -5.83
N THR A 442 -37.39 9.06 -6.29
CA THR A 442 -37.44 10.53 -6.31
C THR A 442 -38.59 11.06 -7.17
N ARG A 443 -38.86 10.45 -8.33
CA ARG A 443 -39.99 10.81 -9.19
C ARG A 443 -41.32 10.65 -8.45
N ARG A 444 -41.56 9.48 -7.86
CA ARG A 444 -42.80 9.22 -7.10
C ARG A 444 -42.97 10.20 -5.95
N ALA A 445 -41.88 10.54 -5.26
CA ALA A 445 -41.89 11.53 -4.19
C ALA A 445 -42.30 12.92 -4.68
N LEU A 446 -41.75 13.35 -5.82
CA LEU A 446 -42.11 14.61 -6.46
C LEU A 446 -43.56 14.61 -6.96
N ASP A 447 -44.04 13.50 -7.53
CA ASP A 447 -45.44 13.35 -7.96
C ASP A 447 -46.39 13.47 -6.75
N THR A 448 -46.09 12.80 -5.63
CA THR A 448 -46.89 12.89 -4.40
C THR A 448 -46.89 14.30 -3.80
N GLU A 449 -45.75 14.99 -3.82
CA GLU A 449 -45.66 16.39 -3.36
C GLU A 449 -46.46 17.34 -4.27
N LEU A 450 -46.43 17.12 -5.58
CA LEU A 450 -47.21 17.91 -6.53
C LEU A 450 -48.72 17.73 -6.28
N GLU A 451 -49.18 16.49 -6.08
CA GLU A 451 -50.57 16.18 -5.75
C GLU A 451 -51.02 16.88 -4.45
N GLN A 452 -50.19 16.84 -3.40
CA GLN A 452 -50.48 17.52 -2.13
C GLN A 452 -50.58 19.05 -2.28
N ILE A 453 -49.69 19.65 -3.09
CA ILE A 453 -49.73 21.09 -3.38
C ILE A 453 -51.00 21.46 -4.16
N GLN A 454 -51.39 20.65 -5.15
CA GLN A 454 -52.61 20.86 -5.94
C GLN A 454 -53.87 20.78 -5.07
N GLU A 455 -53.95 19.81 -4.17
CA GLU A 455 -55.06 19.69 -3.22
C GLU A 455 -55.14 20.91 -2.29
N HIS A 456 -54.01 21.39 -1.80
CA HIS A 456 -53.95 22.56 -0.92
C HIS A 456 -54.39 23.85 -1.62
N MET A 457 -53.89 24.10 -2.84
CA MET A 457 -54.31 25.26 -3.65
C MET A 457 -55.81 25.24 -3.97
N LYS A 458 -56.35 24.05 -4.26
CA LYS A 458 -57.78 23.87 -4.52
C LYS A 458 -58.65 24.13 -3.28
N GLN A 459 -58.19 23.75 -2.09
CA GLN A 459 -58.89 24.03 -0.82
C GLN A 459 -58.89 25.52 -0.47
N ASN A 460 -57.85 26.26 -0.86
CA ASN A 460 -57.71 27.69 -0.58
C ASN A 460 -58.33 28.60 -1.66
N GLY A 461 -58.84 28.04 -2.76
CA GLY A 461 -59.46 28.82 -3.85
C GLY A 461 -58.45 29.60 -4.71
N GLU A 462 -57.20 29.15 -4.76
CA GLU A 462 -56.09 29.81 -5.48
C GLU A 462 -55.86 29.25 -6.89
N MET A 463 -56.76 28.37 -7.37
CA MET A 463 -56.64 27.63 -8.64
C MET A 463 -57.53 28.16 -9.75
#